data_AF-A0A3D8TXZ3-F1
#
_entry.id   AF-A0A3D8TXZ3-F1
#
_cell.length_a   1.000
_cell.length_b   1.000
_cell.length_c   1.000
_cell.angle_alpha   90.00
_cell.angle_beta   90.00
_cell.angle_gamma   90.00
#
_symmetry.space_group_name_H-M   'P 1'
#
loop_
_entity.id
_entity.type
_entity.pdbx_description
1 polymer ?
#
loop_
_entity_poly.entity_id
_entity_poly.type
_entity_poly.pdbx_seq_one_letter_code
_entity_poly.pdbx_strand_id
1 'polypeptide(L)'
;MEQPGYAECATALFSGIVDAVTTDDIILAGLASASRGKLKVVGKPFTQEHYGVGIKKGDTQLATKINNAIVDMIQDGSWENAISDNTKGTNYTPDVRYNPPTPDEGEEA
;
A
#
# COMPACT_ATOMS: atom_id res chain seq x y z
N MET A 1 -5.59 13.78 -16.73
CA MET A 1 -6.98 13.71 -16.20
C MET A 1 -6.87 13.48 -14.72
N GLU A 2 -7.59 14.27 -13.92
CA GLU A 2 -7.66 14.11 -12.48
C GLU A 2 -9.00 13.43 -12.13
N GLN A 3 -8.99 12.55 -11.14
CA GLN A 3 -10.17 11.87 -10.63
C GLN A 3 -10.20 11.96 -9.10
N PRO A 4 -11.38 11.91 -8.46
CA PRO A 4 -11.48 11.99 -6.99
C PRO A 4 -10.80 10.84 -6.25
N GLY A 5 -10.61 9.69 -6.90
CA GLY A 5 -10.06 8.49 -6.28
C GLY A 5 -9.42 7.51 -7.27
N TYR A 6 -8.69 6.55 -6.71
CA TYR A 6 -7.96 5.56 -7.52
C TYR A 6 -8.88 4.55 -8.21
N ALA A 7 -10.07 4.28 -7.65
CA ALA A 7 -11.04 3.39 -8.28
C ALA A 7 -11.60 3.99 -9.58
N GLU A 8 -11.83 5.30 -9.60
CA GLU A 8 -12.25 6.05 -10.77
C GLU A 8 -11.13 6.10 -11.82
N CYS A 9 -9.87 6.28 -11.39
CA CYS A 9 -8.70 6.13 -12.28
C CYS A 9 -8.66 4.73 -12.92
N ALA A 10 -8.83 3.67 -12.13
CA ALA A 10 -8.85 2.29 -12.64
C ALA A 10 -10.02 2.05 -13.61
N THR A 11 -11.19 2.64 -13.35
CA THR A 11 -12.34 2.58 -14.27
C THR A 11 -12.03 3.27 -15.58
N ALA A 12 -11.41 4.46 -15.54
CA ALA A 12 -11.03 5.17 -16.75
C ALA A 12 -10.01 4.41 -17.60
N LEU A 13 -9.03 3.75 -16.96
CA LEU A 13 -8.10 2.84 -17.62
C LEU A 13 -8.84 1.64 -18.24
N PHE A 14 -9.73 1.01 -17.49
CA PHE A 14 -10.52 -0.13 -17.94
C PHE A 14 -11.40 0.22 -19.15
N SER A 15 -11.98 1.43 -19.17
CA SER A 15 -12.79 1.96 -20.28
C SER A 15 -11.97 2.49 -21.46
N GLY A 16 -10.63 2.49 -21.38
CA GLY A 16 -9.75 2.99 -22.44
C GLY A 16 -9.73 4.52 -22.59
N ILE A 17 -10.13 5.26 -21.56
CA ILE A 17 -10.08 6.73 -21.54
C ILE A 17 -8.65 7.22 -21.32
N VAL A 18 -7.84 6.44 -20.62
CA VAL A 18 -6.41 6.69 -20.38
C VAL A 18 -5.59 5.43 -20.66
N ASP A 19 -4.32 5.62 -21.01
CA ASP A 19 -3.41 4.52 -21.36
C ASP A 19 -2.75 3.87 -20.12
N ALA A 20 -2.63 4.62 -19.02
CA ALA A 20 -1.99 4.16 -17.79
C ALA A 20 -2.50 4.93 -16.55
N VAL A 21 -2.37 4.30 -15.39
CA VAL A 21 -2.55 4.91 -14.07
C VAL A 21 -1.28 4.63 -13.27
N THR A 22 -0.75 5.67 -12.61
CA THR A 22 0.45 5.56 -11.77
C THR A 22 0.12 6.05 -10.37
N THR A 23 0.50 5.27 -9.38
CA THR A 23 0.53 5.59 -7.95
C THR A 23 1.33 4.48 -7.29
N ASP A 24 1.25 4.38 -5.97
CA ASP A 24 1.92 3.41 -5.14
C ASP A 24 1.57 1.98 -5.58
N ASP A 25 2.57 1.12 -5.62
CA ASP A 25 2.48 -0.22 -6.19
C ASP A 25 1.44 -1.10 -5.48
N ILE A 26 1.33 -1.00 -4.16
CA ILE A 26 0.33 -1.71 -3.37
C ILE A 26 -1.11 -1.30 -3.72
N ILE A 27 -1.35 -0.01 -4.00
CA ILE A 27 -2.66 0.48 -4.43
C ILE A 27 -2.99 -0.08 -5.82
N LEU A 28 -2.02 -0.03 -6.73
CA LEU A 28 -2.18 -0.61 -8.08
C LEU A 28 -2.40 -2.12 -8.03
N ALA A 29 -1.72 -2.84 -7.13
CA ALA A 29 -1.88 -4.28 -6.94
C ALA A 29 -3.28 -4.64 -6.41
N GLY A 30 -3.81 -3.90 -5.44
CA GLY A 30 -5.18 -4.09 -4.96
C GLY A 30 -6.23 -3.86 -6.05
N LEU A 31 -6.08 -2.81 -6.86
CA LEU A 31 -6.95 -2.55 -8.01
C LEU A 31 -6.84 -3.64 -9.08
N ALA A 32 -5.63 -4.13 -9.35
CA ALA A 32 -5.40 -5.22 -10.30
C ALA A 32 -6.02 -6.54 -9.80
N SER A 33 -5.90 -6.85 -8.50
CA SER A 33 -6.53 -8.00 -7.83
C SER A 33 -8.05 -8.00 -8.06
N ALA A 34 -8.71 -6.84 -7.87
CA ALA A 34 -10.14 -6.69 -8.09
C ALA A 34 -10.57 -6.76 -9.57
N SER A 35 -9.64 -6.62 -10.52
CA SER A 35 -9.94 -6.49 -11.96
C SER A 35 -10.25 -7.81 -12.68
N ARG A 36 -10.18 -8.97 -12.00
CA ARG A 36 -10.34 -10.31 -12.62
C ARG A 36 -9.37 -10.55 -13.79
N GLY A 37 -8.12 -10.10 -13.63
CA GLY A 37 -7.04 -10.28 -14.60
C GLY A 37 -7.08 -9.34 -15.81
N LYS A 38 -7.91 -8.29 -15.76
CA LYS A 38 -8.02 -7.30 -16.85
C LYS A 38 -6.96 -6.21 -16.76
N LEU A 39 -6.48 -5.94 -15.54
CA LEU A 39 -5.40 -5.00 -15.27
C LEU A 39 -4.18 -5.73 -14.71
N LYS A 40 -3.00 -5.15 -14.94
CA LYS A 40 -1.73 -5.64 -14.42
C LYS A 40 -0.84 -4.47 -14.01
N VAL A 41 -0.08 -4.66 -12.94
CA VAL A 41 1.01 -3.75 -12.56
C VAL A 41 2.22 -4.03 -13.45
N VAL A 42 2.87 -2.99 -13.96
CA VAL A 42 4.01 -3.09 -14.88
C VAL A 42 5.08 -2.05 -14.53
N GLY A 43 6.29 -2.27 -15.06
CA GLY A 43 7.40 -1.34 -14.88
C GLY A 43 8.16 -1.57 -13.56
N LYS A 44 9.01 -0.61 -13.22
CA LYS A 44 9.77 -0.57 -11.96
C LYS A 44 9.25 0.62 -11.13
N PRO A 45 9.38 0.57 -9.79
CA PRO A 45 9.09 1.73 -8.94
C PRO A 45 9.92 2.95 -9.35
N PHE A 46 9.31 4.13 -9.28
CA PHE A 46 9.96 5.42 -9.54
C PHE A 46 10.33 6.17 -8.27
N THR A 47 9.59 5.95 -7.19
CA THR A 47 9.79 6.52 -5.84
C THR A 47 9.64 5.43 -4.78
N GLN A 48 9.92 5.79 -3.53
CA GLN A 48 9.73 4.96 -2.34
C GLN A 48 8.80 5.75 -1.40
N GLU A 49 7.68 5.15 -1.04
CA GLU A 49 6.67 5.78 -0.19
C GLU A 49 6.58 5.04 1.14
N HIS A 50 6.94 5.71 2.23
CA HIS A 50 6.86 5.15 3.59
C HIS A 50 5.52 5.56 4.21
N TYR A 51 4.64 4.59 4.44
CA TYR A 51 3.32 4.84 5.04
C TYR A 51 3.42 4.92 6.56
N GLY A 52 2.75 5.91 7.13
CA GLY A 52 2.65 6.10 8.58
C GLY A 52 1.20 6.22 9.04
N VAL A 53 0.96 5.90 10.31
CA VAL A 53 -0.34 6.15 10.96
C VAL A 53 -0.35 7.59 11.49
N GLY A 54 -1.12 8.46 10.85
CA GLY A 54 -1.25 9.86 11.28
C GLY A 54 -1.98 9.98 12.62
N ILE A 55 -1.30 10.56 13.63
CA ILE A 55 -1.84 10.80 14.97
C ILE A 55 -1.67 12.25 15.40
N LYS A 56 -2.26 12.62 16.54
CA LYS A 56 -2.07 13.95 17.13
C LYS A 56 -0.59 14.13 17.53
N LYS A 57 0.02 15.24 17.09
CA LYS A 57 1.39 15.63 17.45
C LYS A 57 1.61 15.60 18.98
N GLY A 58 2.70 14.98 19.41
CA GLY A 58 3.08 14.84 20.81
C GLY A 58 2.35 13.74 21.60
N ASP A 59 1.45 12.95 20.98
CA ASP A 59 0.82 11.80 21.62
C ASP A 59 1.71 10.55 21.54
N THR A 60 2.84 10.58 22.27
CA THR A 60 3.83 9.51 22.27
C THR A 60 3.28 8.20 22.85
N GLN A 61 2.35 8.27 23.80
CA GLN A 61 1.72 7.07 24.34
C GLN A 61 0.90 6.33 23.26
N LEU A 62 0.16 7.06 22.43
CA LEU A 62 -0.57 6.46 21.32
C LEU A 62 0.40 5.95 20.24
N ALA A 63 1.47 6.71 19.93
CA ALA A 63 2.51 6.30 18.99
C ALA A 63 3.12 4.95 19.38
N THR A 64 3.58 4.82 20.62
CA THR A 64 4.15 3.57 21.15
C THR A 64 3.15 2.40 21.08
N LYS A 65 1.87 2.63 21.38
CA LYS A 65 0.83 1.59 21.29
C LYS A 65 0.62 1.12 19.84
N ILE A 66 0.60 2.05 18.88
CA ILE A 66 0.45 1.72 17.45
C ILE A 66 1.68 0.96 16.96
N ASN A 67 2.88 1.41 17.30
CA ASN A 67 4.12 0.74 16.92
C ASN A 67 4.17 -0.69 17.45
N ASN A 68 3.82 -0.92 18.72
CA ASN A 68 3.73 -2.25 19.29
C ASN A 68 2.68 -3.12 18.56
N ALA A 69 1.51 -2.56 18.23
CA ALA A 69 0.49 -3.30 17.49
C ALA A 69 0.96 -3.71 16.09
N ILE A 70 1.72 -2.85 15.39
CA ILE A 70 2.30 -3.20 14.08
C ILE A 70 3.37 -4.28 14.24
N VAL A 71 4.22 -4.20 15.28
CA VAL A 71 5.19 -5.27 15.59
C VAL A 71 4.47 -6.60 15.85
N ASP A 72 3.41 -6.60 16.64
CA ASP A 72 2.62 -7.80 16.93
C ASP A 72 2.00 -8.38 15.64
N MET A 73 1.44 -7.53 14.77
CA MET A 73 0.90 -7.94 13.47
C MET A 73 1.94 -8.57 12.53
N ILE A 74 3.19 -8.12 12.59
CA ILE A 74 4.29 -8.72 11.82
C ILE A 74 4.68 -10.07 12.45
N GLN A 75 4.75 -10.15 13.78
CA GLN A 75 5.14 -11.38 14.47
C GLN A 75 4.10 -12.50 14.34
N ASP A 76 2.82 -12.16 14.37
CA ASP A 76 1.72 -13.12 14.29
C ASP A 76 1.29 -13.46 12.85
N GLY A 77 1.89 -12.81 11.85
CA GLY A 77 1.62 -13.03 10.43
C GLY A 77 0.40 -12.27 9.88
N SER A 78 -0.28 -11.47 10.69
CA SER A 78 -1.44 -10.67 10.26
C SER A 78 -1.06 -9.67 9.18
N TRP A 79 0.15 -9.10 9.22
CA TRP A 79 0.65 -8.19 8.20
C TRP A 79 0.79 -8.89 6.84
N GLU A 80 1.45 -10.05 6.81
CA GLU A 80 1.63 -10.85 5.59
C GLU A 80 0.29 -11.31 5.03
N ASN A 81 -0.62 -11.75 5.89
CA ASN A 81 -1.97 -12.16 5.51
C ASN A 81 -2.74 -11.00 4.88
N ALA A 82 -2.67 -9.80 5.46
CA ALA A 82 -3.31 -8.61 4.90
C ALA A 82 -2.80 -8.28 3.49
N ILE A 83 -1.49 -8.37 3.24
CA ILE A 83 -0.93 -8.17 1.89
C ILE A 83 -1.43 -9.25 0.92
N SER A 84 -1.36 -10.52 1.32
CA SER A 84 -1.79 -11.65 0.49
C SER A 84 -3.28 -11.55 0.11
N ASP A 85 -4.15 -11.28 1.09
CA ASP A 85 -5.59 -11.24 0.88
C ASP A 85 -6.00 -10.08 -0.05
N ASN A 86 -5.34 -8.93 0.08
CA ASN A 86 -5.66 -7.75 -0.71
C ASN A 86 -5.03 -7.74 -2.10
N THR A 87 -4.00 -8.55 -2.34
CA THR A 87 -3.28 -8.61 -3.64
C THR A 87 -3.44 -9.94 -4.37
N LYS A 88 -4.34 -10.81 -3.90
CA LYS A 88 -4.60 -12.13 -4.45
C LYS A 88 -4.85 -12.12 -5.96
N GLY A 89 -4.22 -13.04 -6.68
CA GLY A 89 -4.37 -13.15 -8.14
C GLY A 89 -3.50 -12.16 -8.93
N THR A 90 -2.67 -11.38 -8.24
CA THR A 90 -1.57 -10.63 -8.85
C THR A 90 -0.23 -11.32 -8.58
N ASN A 91 0.84 -10.89 -9.25
CA ASN A 91 2.21 -11.30 -8.95
C ASN A 91 2.90 -10.29 -8.02
N TYR A 92 2.13 -9.58 -7.19
CA TYR A 92 2.67 -8.56 -6.30
C TYR A 92 3.46 -9.22 -5.16
N THR A 93 4.60 -8.64 -4.84
CA THR A 93 5.42 -9.01 -3.69
C THR A 93 6.03 -7.73 -3.15
N PRO A 94 5.82 -7.38 -1.87
CA PRO A 94 6.45 -6.21 -1.28
C PRO A 94 7.98 -6.25 -1.45
N ASP A 95 8.59 -5.09 -1.68
CA ASP A 95 10.05 -5.00 -1.75
C ASP A 95 10.65 -5.34 -0.38
N VAL A 96 11.40 -6.45 -0.33
CA VAL A 96 12.02 -7.01 0.88
C VAL A 96 13.05 -6.07 1.53
N ARG A 97 13.50 -5.04 0.83
CA ARG A 97 14.41 -4.02 1.40
C ARG A 97 13.68 -3.08 2.36
N TYR A 98 12.36 -2.93 2.19
CA TYR A 98 11.54 -1.97 2.92
C TYR A 98 10.39 -2.63 3.70
N ASN A 99 10.12 -3.92 3.46
CA ASN A 99 8.98 -4.63 4.01
C ASN A 99 9.36 -6.02 4.58
N PRO A 100 8.75 -6.47 5.70
CA PRO A 100 7.77 -5.74 6.52
C PRO A 100 8.38 -4.46 7.13
N PRO A 101 7.56 -3.44 7.44
CA PRO A 101 8.08 -2.17 7.92
C PRO A 101 8.74 -2.35 9.28
N THR A 102 9.73 -1.51 9.59
CA THR A 102 10.22 -1.33 10.96
C THR A 102 9.48 -0.15 11.57
N PRO A 103 8.56 -0.35 12.53
CA PRO A 103 7.80 0.75 13.12
C PRO A 103 8.74 1.69 13.89
N ASP A 104 8.65 2.98 13.58
CA ASP A 104 9.39 4.04 14.26
C ASP A 104 8.46 5.21 14.60
N GLU A 105 8.90 6.09 15.50
CA GLU A 105 8.22 7.35 15.78
C GLU A 105 8.82 8.40 14.84
N GLY A 106 8.10 8.77 13.79
CA GLY A 106 8.54 9.75 12.78
C GLY A 106 8.73 11.19 13.28
N GLU A 107 8.84 11.42 14.59
CA GLU A 107 9.06 12.72 15.24
C GLU A 107 10.42 12.89 15.92
N GLU A 108 11.39 11.97 15.75
CA GLU A 108 12.81 12.36 15.94
C GLU A 108 13.33 13.12 14.71
N ALA A 109 12.79 14.34 14.52
CA ALA A 109 13.32 15.38 13.64
C ALA A 109 13.14 16.77 14.28
#